data_AF-P82622-F1
#
_entry.id   AF-P82622-F1
#
_cell.length_a   1.000
_cell.length_b   1.000
_cell.length_c   1.000
_cell.angle_alpha   90.00
_cell.angle_beta   90.00
_cell.angle_gamma   90.00
#
_symmetry.space_group_name_H-M   'P 1'
#
loop_
_entity.id
_entity.type
_entity.pdbx_description
1 polymer ?
#
loop_
_entity_poly.entity_id
_entity_poly.type
_entity_poly.pdbx_seq_one_letter_code
_entity_poly.pdbx_strand_id
1 'polypeptide(L)'
;MMKSAILLMVSCVFMFLVVSYIQDVEGANKRCHLNQMFTGKCGNDGNKACLGDFKNKRFRYDLCQCTDATQISPSLPPQRVCNCSRPC
;
A
#
# COMPACT_ATOMS: atom_id res chain seq x y z
N MET A 1 15.93 44.92 -19.01
CA MET A 1 16.25 44.32 -17.69
C MET A 1 15.08 43.60 -17.03
N MET A 2 13.81 43.99 -17.22
CA MET A 2 12.66 43.38 -16.51
C MET A 2 12.25 41.98 -17.02
N LYS A 3 12.40 41.71 -18.33
CA LYS A 3 12.01 40.43 -18.93
C LYS A 3 12.74 39.22 -18.33
N SER A 4 14.03 39.38 -18.03
CA SER A 4 14.83 38.31 -17.41
C SER A 4 14.34 38.00 -15.99
N ALA A 5 14.06 39.02 -15.19
CA ALA A 5 13.51 38.86 -13.85
C ALA A 5 12.15 38.13 -13.87
N ILE A 6 11.26 38.47 -14.80
CA ILE A 6 9.97 37.80 -14.94
C ILE A 6 10.16 36.32 -15.31
N LEU A 7 11.04 36.02 -16.27
CA LEU A 7 11.32 34.63 -16.67
C LEU A 7 11.91 33.80 -15.53
N LEU A 8 12.81 34.38 -14.73
CA LEU A 8 13.36 33.73 -13.54
C LEU A 8 12.26 33.45 -12.51
N MET A 9 11.40 34.42 -12.22
CA MET A 9 10.28 34.24 -11.28
C MET A 9 9.32 33.14 -11.75
N VAL A 10 8.97 33.13 -13.04
CA VAL A 10 8.12 32.09 -13.65
C VAL A 10 8.77 30.71 -13.52
N SER A 11 10.06 30.60 -13.86
CA SER A 11 10.84 29.36 -13.72
C SER A 11 10.86 28.86 -12.28
N CYS A 12 11.11 29.74 -11.30
CA CYS A 12 11.07 29.39 -9.89
C CYS A 12 9.70 28.85 -9.47
N VAL A 13 8.60 29.50 -9.86
CA VAL A 13 7.25 29.03 -9.54
C VAL A 13 6.99 27.65 -10.13
N PHE A 14 7.37 27.41 -11.39
CA PHE A 14 7.24 26.07 -11.99
C PHE A 14 8.04 25.02 -11.23
N MET A 15 9.27 25.32 -10.83
CA MET A 15 10.10 24.39 -10.05
C MET A 15 9.47 24.09 -8.68
N PHE A 16 8.91 25.08 -7.99
CA PHE A 16 8.19 24.85 -6.73
C PHE A 16 6.96 23.98 -6.94
N LEU A 17 6.16 24.23 -7.99
CA LEU A 17 5.00 23.39 -8.31
C LEU A 17 5.39 21.94 -8.60
N VAL A 18 6.47 21.73 -9.35
CA VAL A 18 6.99 20.37 -9.64
C VAL A 18 7.46 19.69 -8.35
N VAL A 19 8.20 20.38 -7.49
CA VAL A 19 8.67 19.83 -6.21
C VAL A 19 7.50 19.50 -5.28
N SER A 20 6.51 20.38 -5.16
CA SER A 20 5.30 20.14 -4.36
C SER A 20 4.51 18.96 -4.89
N TYR A 21 4.33 18.85 -6.21
CA TYR A 21 3.65 17.72 -6.84
C TYR A 21 4.35 16.39 -6.54
N ILE A 22 5.69 16.36 -6.65
CA ILE A 22 6.50 15.16 -6.33
C ILE A 22 6.36 14.78 -4.85
N GLN A 23 6.36 15.76 -3.94
CA GLN A 23 6.17 15.50 -2.51
C GLN A 23 4.77 14.97 -2.19
N ASP A 24 3.72 15.50 -2.84
CA ASP A 24 2.36 15.03 -2.65
C ASP A 24 2.18 13.58 -3.16
N VAL A 25 2.78 13.21 -4.29
CA VAL A 25 2.70 11.81 -4.77
C VAL A 25 3.49 10.85 -3.90
N GLU A 26 4.60 11.29 -3.31
CA GLU A 26 5.40 10.48 -2.39
C GLU A 26 4.76 10.40 -1.00
N GLY A 27 4.04 11.44 -0.56
CA GLY A 27 3.28 11.47 0.68
C GLY A 27 1.99 10.65 0.62
N ALA A 28 1.27 10.72 -0.50
CA ALA A 28 -0.05 10.09 -0.65
C ALA A 28 -0.02 8.55 -0.66
N ASN A 29 1.15 7.94 -0.88
CA ASN A 29 1.25 6.49 -1.10
C ASN A 29 2.14 5.74 -0.10
N LYS A 30 2.58 6.37 1.00
CA LYS A 30 3.30 5.62 2.04
C LYS A 30 2.32 4.71 2.76
N ARG A 31 2.40 3.43 2.43
CA ARG A 31 1.58 2.38 3.05
C ARG A 31 2.46 1.43 3.85
N CYS A 32 2.00 1.08 5.04
CA CYS A 32 2.69 0.22 5.97
C CYS A 32 2.12 -1.18 5.82
N HIS A 33 2.95 -2.13 5.40
CA HIS A 33 2.55 -3.50 5.09
C HIS A 33 2.79 -4.45 6.27
N LEU A 34 1.94 -5.46 6.40
CA LEU A 34 2.12 -6.58 7.31
C LEU A 34 1.66 -7.86 6.62
N ASN A 35 2.58 -8.83 6.55
CA ASN A 35 2.34 -10.15 5.98
C ASN A 35 2.12 -11.17 7.10
N GLN A 36 1.06 -11.97 6.99
CA GLN A 36 0.80 -13.04 7.96
C GLN A 36 0.16 -14.25 7.28
N MET A 37 0.54 -15.46 7.72
CA MET A 37 -0.07 -16.72 7.28
C MET A 37 -1.30 -17.07 8.12
N PHE A 38 -2.33 -17.59 7.47
CA PHE A 38 -3.55 -18.12 8.09
C PHE A 38 -3.90 -19.48 7.50
N THR A 39 -4.58 -20.31 8.28
CA THR A 39 -5.15 -21.56 7.78
C THR A 39 -6.35 -21.27 6.87
N GLY A 40 -6.47 -22.03 5.78
CA GLY A 40 -7.51 -21.89 4.76
C GLY A 40 -6.94 -21.51 3.39
N LYS A 41 -7.83 -21.38 2.41
CA LYS A 41 -7.53 -20.87 1.07
C LYS A 41 -8.06 -19.44 0.91
N CYS A 42 -7.63 -18.75 -0.14
CA CYS A 42 -8.18 -17.44 -0.48
C CYS A 42 -9.62 -17.56 -0.98
N GLY A 43 -9.88 -18.42 -1.98
CA GLY A 43 -11.19 -18.46 -2.62
C GLY A 43 -11.59 -17.11 -3.23
N ASN A 44 -12.89 -16.91 -3.50
CA ASN A 44 -13.38 -15.69 -4.15
C ASN A 44 -13.33 -14.44 -3.23
N ASP A 45 -13.45 -14.64 -1.90
CA ASP A 45 -13.50 -13.58 -0.89
C ASP A 45 -12.21 -13.45 -0.08
N GLY A 46 -11.09 -14.00 -0.56
CA GLY A 46 -9.84 -14.11 0.19
C GLY A 46 -9.32 -12.79 0.75
N ASN A 47 -9.38 -11.72 -0.04
CA ASN A 47 -8.97 -10.38 0.39
C ASN A 47 -9.83 -9.86 1.55
N LYS A 48 -11.14 -10.10 1.50
CA LYS A 48 -12.08 -9.71 2.56
C LYS A 48 -11.88 -10.57 3.82
N ALA A 49 -11.60 -11.86 3.65
CA ALA A 49 -11.28 -12.75 4.75
C ALA A 49 -9.99 -12.32 5.47
N CYS A 50 -8.92 -12.01 4.72
CA CYS A 50 -7.70 -11.42 5.26
C CYS A 50 -7.96 -10.13 6.04
N LEU A 51 -8.79 -9.22 5.50
CA LEU A 51 -9.15 -7.99 6.20
C LEU A 51 -9.86 -8.28 7.54
N GLY A 52 -10.74 -9.29 7.57
CA GLY A 52 -11.40 -9.77 8.78
C GLY A 52 -10.42 -10.33 9.82
N ASP A 53 -9.44 -11.13 9.38
CA ASP A 53 -8.41 -11.71 10.24
C ASP A 53 -7.51 -10.63 10.90
N PHE A 54 -7.35 -9.48 10.24
CA PHE A 54 -6.60 -8.34 10.75
C PHE A 54 -7.41 -7.39 11.64
N LYS A 55 -8.72 -7.60 11.81
CA LYS A 55 -9.60 -6.67 12.54
C LYS A 55 -9.17 -6.40 13.99
N ASN A 56 -8.54 -7.37 14.65
CA ASN A 56 -8.10 -7.29 16.04
C ASN A 56 -6.63 -6.85 16.20
N LYS A 57 -5.96 -6.41 15.12
CA LYS A 57 -4.61 -5.85 15.20
C LYS A 57 -4.64 -4.46 15.83
N ARG A 58 -3.51 -4.05 16.42
CA ARG A 58 -3.35 -2.71 17.00
C ARG A 58 -3.66 -1.59 16.01
N PHE A 59 -3.36 -1.81 14.73
CA PHE A 59 -3.63 -0.86 13.66
C PHE A 59 -4.74 -1.38 12.76
N ARG A 60 -5.54 -0.45 12.23
CA ARG A 60 -6.58 -0.76 11.25
C ARG A 60 -5.95 -0.81 9.85
N TYR A 61 -6.04 -1.98 9.24
CA TYR A 61 -5.68 -2.20 7.83
C TYR A 61 -6.93 -2.04 6.97
N ASP A 62 -6.76 -1.59 5.73
CA ASP A 62 -7.86 -1.25 4.81
C ASP A 62 -7.69 -1.89 3.43
N LEU A 63 -6.46 -2.26 3.03
CA LEU A 63 -6.20 -2.96 1.77
C LEU A 63 -5.44 -4.26 2.05
N CYS A 64 -6.01 -5.39 1.64
CA CYS A 64 -5.39 -6.69 1.78
C CYS A 64 -5.35 -7.44 0.45
N GLN A 65 -4.29 -8.20 0.24
CA GLN A 65 -4.15 -9.18 -0.83
C GLN A 65 -3.97 -10.56 -0.21
N CYS A 66 -4.67 -11.54 -0.79
CA CYS A 66 -4.60 -12.94 -0.39
C CYS A 66 -3.90 -13.77 -1.47
N THR A 67 -2.93 -14.58 -1.06
CA THR A 67 -2.25 -15.55 -1.93
C THR A 67 -2.31 -16.93 -1.29
N ASP A 68 -2.77 -17.96 -2.01
CA ASP A 68 -2.70 -19.33 -1.52
C ASP A 68 -1.22 -19.74 -1.35
N ALA A 69 -0.87 -20.28 -0.18
CA ALA A 69 0.46 -20.79 0.06
C ALA A 69 0.61 -22.18 -0.59
N THR A 70 1.79 -22.48 -1.12
CA THR A 70 2.11 -23.78 -1.69
C THR A 70 1.86 -24.89 -0.65
N GLN A 71 1.07 -25.90 -1.02
CA GLN A 71 0.84 -27.05 -0.17
C GLN A 71 2.10 -27.94 -0.18
N ILE A 72 2.85 -27.92 0.94
CA ILE A 72 4.06 -28.74 1.09
C ILE A 72 3.71 -30.22 1.27
N SER A 73 2.54 -30.51 1.86
CA SER A 73 2.06 -31.87 2.06
C SER A 73 0.53 -31.93 1.93
N PRO A 74 -0.02 -32.98 1.30
CA PRO A 74 -1.47 -33.25 1.32
C PRO A 74 -2.03 -33.44 2.74
N SER A 75 -1.17 -33.77 3.72
CA SER A 75 -1.58 -33.97 5.12
C SER A 75 -1.75 -32.68 5.92
N LEU A 76 -1.23 -31.55 5.44
CA LEU A 76 -1.38 -30.26 6.13
C LEU A 76 -2.64 -29.54 5.64
N PRO A 77 -3.35 -28.82 6.52
CA PRO A 77 -4.43 -27.97 6.07
C PRO A 77 -3.88 -26.91 5.11
N PRO A 78 -4.67 -26.48 4.11
CA PRO A 78 -4.28 -25.38 3.22
C PRO A 78 -3.95 -24.14 4.04
N GLN A 79 -3.01 -23.34 3.53
CA GLN A 79 -2.65 -22.07 4.12
C GLN A 79 -2.75 -20.96 3.08
N ARG A 80 -2.97 -19.74 3.55
CA ARG A 80 -2.98 -18.52 2.75
C ARG A 80 -2.09 -17.48 3.40
N VAL A 81 -1.46 -16.66 2.57
CA VAL A 81 -0.69 -15.49 2.97
C VAL A 81 -1.57 -14.26 2.77
N CYS A 82 -1.75 -13.48 3.82
CA CYS A 82 -2.42 -12.20 3.80
C CYS A 82 -1.37 -11.08 3.86
N ASN A 83 -1.26 -10.27 2.81
CA ASN A 83 -0.49 -9.02 2.80
C ASN A 83 -1.46 -7.85 2.95
N CYS A 84 -1.52 -7.28 4.14
CA CYS A 84 -2.40 -6.16 4.44
C CYS A 84 -1.58 -4.88 4.61
N SER A 85 -2.11 -3.77 4.09
CA SER A 85 -1.53 -2.45 4.21
C SER A 85 -2.49 -1.45 4.82
N ARG A 86 -1.92 -0.40 5.40
CA ARG A 86 -2.61 0.78 5.90
C ARG A 86 -1.83 2.03 5.49
N PRO A 87 -2.43 3.22 5.46
CA PRO A 87 -1.66 4.46 5.46
C PRO A 87 -0.63 4.44 6.61
N CYS A 88 0.62 4.70 6.27
CA CYS A 88 1.60 5.20 7.23
C CYS A 88 1.29 6.69 7.45
#